data_AF-A0A1G1KQG0-F1
#
_entry.id   AF-A0A1G1KQG0-F1
#
_cell.length_a   1.000
_cell.length_b   1.000
_cell.length_c   1.000
_cell.angle_alpha   90.00
_cell.angle_beta   90.00
_cell.angle_gamma   90.00
#
_symmetry.space_group_name_H-M   'P 1'
#
loop_
_entity.id
_entity.type
_entity.pdbx_description
1 polymer ?
#
loop_
_entity_poly.entity_id
_entity_poly.type
_entity_poly.pdbx_seq_one_letter_code
_entity_poly.pdbx_strand_id
1 'polypeptide(L)'
;MVKIKRALISVSDKAGLGELVKVLKKYDVEILSTGGTAKMIRDLGFAAKDISEHTGFPEMLDGRVKTLHPKVHGGLLALRENEEHMETTKKYDIGLIDMVVVNLYPFEKTVAKPGVKLEEAIENIDIGGPSMLRSAAKNHKSVCVVCDPADYGRVIEDMEKNAGSISQPLLVGLGKKAFARTSAYDAAIYEYLEGQGPSVKGQGEEYPDKINLSFKKLQELRYGENPHQKAAFYKDESIDEPSVANSVQLHGKELSFNNIIDLNAALEIVKEFDEPASTIIKHTNPCGTATAKTLTKAYIDALDCDRLSAFGSIVGFNRPVDMELAQTILKESDFVECMIAPSYESNALEALKVKKNLRLIEVKNLASRNFSDKASKYDKDMKKVVGGLLIQDRDIAHVKESDLKVVTKIRPTKEQLNSLLFGWVVAKHVKSNAVVLSQGTKTVGVGAGQMSRVDSVRIAAEKALERAKGSTLASDAFFPKEDGIEQAAKAGVKAIIQPGGSIRDNEVIAMADKLGIAMVFTGVRHFKH
;
A
#
# COMPACT_ATOMS: atom_id res chain seq x y z
N MET A 1 -37.33 3.54 -8.35
CA MET A 1 -36.70 2.51 -9.21
C MET A 1 -36.73 2.99 -10.64
N VAL A 2 -35.77 2.58 -11.47
CA VAL A 2 -35.72 2.95 -12.90
C VAL A 2 -35.95 1.71 -13.75
N LYS A 3 -37.03 1.68 -14.54
CA LYS A 3 -37.29 0.62 -15.51
C LYS A 3 -36.34 0.80 -16.70
N ILE A 4 -35.60 -0.24 -17.04
CA ILE A 4 -34.70 -0.22 -18.20
C ILE A 4 -35.50 -0.57 -19.44
N LYS A 5 -35.53 0.34 -20.42
CA LYS A 5 -36.16 0.16 -21.74
C LYS A 5 -35.15 0.32 -22.86
N ARG A 6 -34.12 1.14 -22.66
CA ARG A 6 -33.02 1.34 -23.61
C ARG A 6 -31.67 1.37 -22.90
N ALA A 7 -30.72 0.59 -23.40
CA ALA A 7 -29.35 0.53 -22.93
C ALA A 7 -28.37 0.95 -24.03
N LEU A 8 -27.44 1.85 -23.72
CA LEU A 8 -26.31 2.20 -24.58
C LEU A 8 -25.05 1.47 -24.08
N ILE A 9 -24.53 0.56 -24.90
CA ILE A 9 -23.38 -0.30 -24.55
C ILE A 9 -22.21 0.02 -25.47
N SER A 10 -21.10 0.48 -24.89
CA SER A 10 -19.85 0.77 -25.62
C SER A 10 -18.68 0.39 -24.73
N VAL A 11 -18.17 -0.83 -24.90
CA VAL A 11 -17.15 -1.41 -24.01
C VAL A 11 -15.93 -1.90 -24.78
N SER A 12 -14.76 -1.64 -24.20
CA SER A 12 -13.48 -2.16 -24.66
C SER A 12 -13.22 -3.55 -24.10
N ASP A 13 -13.42 -3.72 -22.78
CA ASP A 13 -13.41 -5.02 -22.11
C ASP A 13 -14.81 -5.66 -22.21
N LYS A 14 -14.84 -6.86 -22.78
CA LYS A 14 -16.06 -7.60 -23.10
C LYS A 14 -16.37 -8.73 -22.11
N ALA A 15 -15.56 -8.86 -21.05
CA ALA A 15 -15.77 -9.86 -19.99
C ALA A 15 -17.19 -9.76 -19.42
N GLY A 16 -17.89 -10.90 -19.29
CA GLY A 16 -19.24 -10.97 -18.73
C GLY A 16 -20.36 -10.31 -19.54
N LEU A 17 -20.07 -9.62 -20.66
CA LEU A 17 -21.07 -8.85 -21.40
C LEU A 17 -22.23 -9.70 -21.91
N GLY A 18 -21.96 -10.94 -22.32
CA GLY A 18 -23.00 -11.84 -22.84
C GLY A 18 -24.09 -12.18 -21.82
N GLU A 19 -23.75 -12.27 -20.53
CA GLU A 19 -24.73 -12.53 -19.45
C GLU A 19 -25.64 -11.32 -19.25
N LEU A 20 -25.04 -10.12 -19.22
CA LEU A 20 -25.80 -8.88 -19.11
C LEU A 20 -26.76 -8.71 -20.30
N VAL A 21 -26.29 -8.92 -21.53
CA VAL A 21 -27.10 -8.79 -22.75
C VAL A 21 -28.28 -9.77 -22.76
N LYS A 22 -28.09 -11.02 -22.30
CA LYS A 22 -29.18 -12.00 -22.16
C LYS A 22 -30.29 -11.48 -21.26
N VAL A 23 -29.94 -10.88 -20.13
CA VAL A 23 -30.91 -10.34 -19.16
C VAL A 23 -31.59 -9.10 -19.70
N LEU A 24 -30.85 -8.19 -20.36
CA LEU A 24 -31.44 -7.04 -21.06
C LEU A 24 -32.48 -7.50 -22.09
N LYS A 25 -32.18 -8.55 -22.86
CA LYS A 25 -33.11 -9.10 -23.85
C LYS A 25 -34.35 -9.73 -23.23
N LYS A 26 -34.22 -10.44 -22.11
CA LYS A 26 -35.34 -11.01 -21.35
C LYS A 26 -36.41 -9.98 -20.96
N TYR A 27 -36.01 -8.72 -20.82
CA TYR A 27 -36.91 -7.60 -20.48
C TYR A 27 -37.18 -6.66 -21.67
N ASP A 28 -36.94 -7.11 -22.90
CA ASP A 28 -37.17 -6.37 -24.14
C ASP A 28 -36.49 -5.00 -24.19
N VAL A 29 -35.30 -4.89 -23.61
CA VAL A 29 -34.50 -3.67 -23.66
C VAL A 29 -33.93 -3.47 -25.06
N GLU A 30 -34.16 -2.29 -25.62
CA GLU A 30 -33.51 -1.84 -26.86
C GLU A 30 -32.02 -1.57 -26.59
N ILE A 31 -31.13 -2.19 -27.38
CA ILE A 31 -29.69 -2.01 -27.24
C ILE A 31 -29.19 -1.07 -28.34
N LEU A 32 -28.65 0.07 -27.92
CA LEU A 32 -27.80 0.94 -28.75
C LEU A 32 -26.33 0.55 -28.52
N SER A 33 -25.53 0.48 -29.56
CA SER A 33 -24.12 0.12 -29.41
C SER A 33 -23.22 0.72 -30.49
N THR A 34 -21.91 0.56 -30.35
CA THR A 34 -20.89 1.14 -31.22
C THR A 34 -19.98 0.04 -31.79
N GLY A 35 -19.66 0.16 -33.09
CA GLY A 35 -18.60 -0.62 -33.78
C GLY A 35 -18.45 -2.08 -33.32
N GLY A 36 -17.29 -2.39 -32.72
CA GLY A 36 -16.94 -3.74 -32.30
C GLY A 36 -17.77 -4.31 -31.14
N THR A 37 -18.44 -3.47 -30.34
CA THR A 37 -19.38 -3.94 -29.31
C THR A 37 -20.70 -4.36 -29.96
N ALA A 38 -21.21 -3.57 -30.91
CA ALA A 38 -22.43 -3.91 -31.66
C ALA A 38 -22.29 -5.24 -32.41
N LYS A 39 -21.13 -5.45 -33.06
CA LYS A 39 -20.81 -6.72 -33.74
C LYS A 39 -20.87 -7.91 -32.79
N MET A 40 -20.21 -7.83 -31.62
CA MET A 40 -20.23 -8.92 -30.64
C MET A 40 -21.65 -9.26 -30.16
N ILE A 41 -22.48 -8.24 -29.93
CA ILE A 41 -23.86 -8.45 -29.48
C ILE A 41 -24.68 -9.18 -30.56
N ARG A 42 -24.47 -8.84 -31.83
CA ARG A 42 -25.08 -9.52 -32.98
C ARG A 42 -24.56 -10.96 -33.15
N ASP A 43 -23.26 -11.18 -32.97
CA ASP A 43 -22.64 -12.50 -33.04
C ASP A 43 -23.17 -13.44 -31.92
N LEU A 44 -23.60 -12.87 -30.79
CA LEU A 44 -24.30 -13.59 -29.71
C LEU A 44 -25.79 -13.87 -30.02
N GLY A 45 -26.28 -13.46 -31.20
CA GLY A 45 -27.66 -13.67 -31.64
C GLY A 45 -28.65 -12.59 -31.19
N PHE A 46 -28.17 -11.43 -30.70
CA PHE A 46 -29.03 -10.36 -30.20
C PHE A 46 -29.06 -9.16 -31.15
N ALA A 47 -30.22 -8.50 -31.24
CA ALA A 47 -30.35 -7.25 -31.99
C ALA A 47 -29.63 -6.10 -31.26
N ALA A 48 -28.81 -5.36 -32.01
CA ALA A 48 -28.18 -4.12 -31.56
C ALA A 48 -28.32 -3.08 -32.67
N LYS A 49 -28.81 -1.90 -32.31
CA LYS A 49 -28.91 -0.73 -33.18
C LYS A 49 -27.60 0.06 -33.13
N ASP A 50 -27.04 0.40 -34.28
CA ASP A 50 -25.83 1.21 -34.31
C ASP A 50 -26.11 2.65 -33.85
N ILE A 51 -25.17 3.25 -33.12
CA ILE A 51 -25.32 4.61 -32.59
C ILE A 51 -25.53 5.65 -33.70
N SER A 52 -24.97 5.43 -34.89
CA SER A 52 -25.15 6.28 -36.06
C SER A 52 -26.60 6.28 -36.54
N GLU A 53 -27.31 5.15 -36.45
CA GLU A 53 -28.74 5.07 -36.77
C GLU A 53 -29.60 5.80 -35.73
N HIS A 54 -29.18 5.82 -34.46
CA HIS A 54 -29.88 6.57 -33.41
C HIS A 54 -29.66 8.08 -33.54
N THR A 55 -28.43 8.49 -33.87
CA THR A 55 -28.06 9.90 -33.98
C THR A 55 -28.43 10.51 -35.33
N GLY A 56 -28.52 9.71 -36.39
CA GLY A 56 -28.60 10.18 -37.77
C GLY A 56 -27.28 10.75 -38.29
N PHE A 57 -26.17 10.48 -37.61
CA PHE A 57 -24.87 11.10 -37.86
C PHE A 57 -23.78 10.02 -38.08
N PRO A 58 -22.96 10.13 -39.13
CA PRO A 58 -21.94 9.12 -39.42
C PRO A 58 -20.75 9.20 -38.45
N GLU A 59 -19.92 8.15 -38.44
CA GLU A 59 -18.63 8.20 -37.75
C GLU A 59 -17.69 9.17 -38.48
N MET A 60 -17.02 10.06 -37.73
CA MET A 60 -16.11 11.08 -38.28
C MET A 60 -14.85 11.20 -37.42
N LEU A 61 -13.78 11.74 -38.01
CA LEU A 61 -12.49 11.99 -37.34
C LEU A 61 -11.99 10.71 -36.63
N ASP A 62 -12.00 9.60 -37.35
CA ASP A 62 -11.60 8.27 -36.85
C ASP A 62 -12.33 7.85 -35.56
N GLY A 63 -13.60 8.26 -35.42
CA GLY A 63 -14.47 7.88 -34.32
C GLY A 63 -14.38 8.75 -33.07
N ARG A 64 -13.60 9.84 -33.10
CA ARG A 64 -13.39 10.75 -31.96
C ARG A 64 -14.67 11.42 -31.45
N VAL A 65 -15.65 11.65 -32.32
CA VAL A 65 -16.86 12.43 -32.00
C VAL A 65 -18.17 11.62 -32.05
N LYS A 66 -18.09 10.31 -32.23
CA LYS A 66 -19.26 9.46 -32.57
C LYS A 66 -20.39 9.44 -31.54
N THR A 67 -20.08 9.64 -30.25
CA THR A 67 -21.09 9.69 -29.18
C THR A 67 -21.36 11.09 -28.64
N LEU A 68 -20.60 12.09 -29.08
CA LEU A 68 -20.71 13.49 -28.65
C LEU A 68 -21.86 14.19 -29.37
N HIS A 69 -23.08 13.69 -29.16
CA HIS A 69 -24.27 14.12 -29.88
C HIS A 69 -25.44 14.44 -28.94
N PRO A 70 -26.25 15.48 -29.23
CA PRO A 70 -27.42 15.83 -28.41
C PRO A 70 -28.44 14.68 -28.26
N LYS A 71 -28.65 13.84 -29.28
CA LYS A 71 -29.52 12.66 -29.17
C LYS A 71 -29.02 11.60 -28.19
N VAL A 72 -27.72 11.59 -27.87
CA VAL A 72 -27.13 10.71 -26.84
C VAL A 72 -27.19 11.41 -25.50
N HIS A 73 -26.53 12.57 -25.37
CA HIS A 73 -26.41 13.25 -24.08
C HIS A 73 -27.74 13.82 -23.59
N GLY A 74 -28.62 14.31 -24.46
CA GLY A 74 -29.98 14.71 -24.11
C GLY A 74 -30.81 13.52 -23.60
N GLY A 75 -30.66 12.35 -24.21
CA GLY A 75 -31.32 11.11 -23.76
C GLY A 75 -30.85 10.65 -22.38
N LEU A 76 -29.58 10.94 -22.04
CA LEU A 76 -28.98 10.64 -20.74
C LEU A 76 -29.29 11.70 -19.67
N LEU A 77 -29.35 12.99 -20.05
CA LEU A 77 -29.41 14.11 -19.11
C LEU A 77 -30.82 14.67 -18.90
N ALA A 78 -31.81 14.28 -19.71
CA ALA A 78 -33.19 14.69 -19.51
C ALA A 78 -33.68 14.26 -18.12
N LEU A 79 -34.15 15.24 -17.33
CA LEU A 79 -34.75 15.00 -16.03
C LEU A 79 -36.19 14.56 -16.27
N ARG A 80 -36.50 13.31 -15.97
CA ARG A 80 -37.79 12.69 -16.32
C ARG A 80 -38.98 13.29 -15.57
N GLU A 81 -38.73 13.91 -14.43
CA GLU A 81 -39.72 14.60 -13.60
C GLU A 81 -39.90 16.08 -13.99
N ASN A 82 -39.12 16.59 -14.95
CA ASN A 82 -39.23 17.95 -15.45
C ASN A 82 -39.99 17.96 -16.79
N GLU A 83 -41.17 18.59 -16.79
CA GLU A 83 -42.05 18.64 -17.95
C GLU A 83 -41.41 19.32 -19.18
N GLU A 84 -40.70 20.43 -18.99
CA GLU A 84 -40.00 21.16 -20.06
C GLU A 84 -38.91 20.30 -20.73
N HIS A 85 -38.18 19.51 -19.95
CA HIS A 85 -37.19 18.56 -20.49
C HIS A 85 -37.89 17.46 -21.31
N MET A 86 -39.02 16.95 -20.83
CA MET A 86 -39.79 15.91 -21.52
C MET A 86 -40.46 16.43 -22.81
N GLU A 87 -40.89 17.69 -22.83
CA GLU A 87 -41.36 18.35 -24.05
C GLU A 87 -40.23 18.56 -25.04
N THR A 88 -39.06 19.02 -24.58
CA THR A 88 -37.87 19.23 -25.40
C THR A 88 -37.42 17.92 -26.06
N THR A 89 -37.40 16.81 -25.30
CA THR A 89 -37.00 15.51 -25.86
C THR A 89 -37.97 15.02 -26.93
N LYS A 90 -39.28 15.26 -26.77
CA LYS A 90 -40.27 14.97 -27.83
C LYS A 90 -40.09 15.87 -29.05
N LYS A 91 -39.94 17.19 -28.84
CA LYS A 91 -39.80 18.19 -29.91
C LYS A 91 -38.62 17.91 -30.83
N TYR A 92 -37.49 17.47 -30.27
CA TYR A 92 -36.25 17.23 -31.02
C TYR A 92 -35.95 15.76 -31.28
N ASP A 93 -36.93 14.86 -31.08
CA ASP A 93 -36.78 13.42 -31.30
C ASP A 93 -35.54 12.83 -30.57
N ILE A 94 -35.43 13.16 -29.28
CA ILE A 94 -34.36 12.68 -28.40
C ILE A 94 -34.89 11.49 -27.61
N GLY A 95 -34.49 10.29 -28.01
CA GLY A 95 -34.82 9.07 -27.29
C GLY A 95 -34.13 9.00 -25.92
N LEU A 96 -34.90 8.78 -24.85
CA LEU A 96 -34.38 8.56 -23.50
C LEU A 96 -33.51 7.29 -23.42
N ILE A 97 -32.44 7.33 -22.63
CA ILE A 97 -31.59 6.17 -22.37
C ILE A 97 -31.65 5.88 -20.87
N ASP A 98 -31.93 4.63 -20.50
CA ASP A 98 -32.11 4.20 -19.10
C ASP A 98 -30.85 3.56 -18.52
N MET A 99 -29.98 3.03 -19.37
CA MET A 99 -28.73 2.40 -18.96
C MET A 99 -27.58 2.79 -19.89
N VAL A 100 -26.41 3.04 -19.31
CA VAL A 100 -25.14 3.17 -20.02
C VAL A 100 -24.16 2.15 -19.47
N VAL A 101 -23.58 1.35 -20.35
CA VAL A 101 -22.54 0.37 -20.02
C VAL A 101 -21.28 0.74 -20.80
N VAL A 102 -20.32 1.35 -20.11
CA VAL A 102 -19.09 1.88 -20.72
C VAL A 102 -17.91 1.61 -19.82
N ASN A 103 -16.97 0.77 -20.26
CA ASN A 103 -15.64 0.70 -19.65
C ASN A 103 -14.64 1.41 -20.56
N LEU A 104 -13.85 2.29 -19.95
CA LEU A 104 -12.86 3.09 -20.66
C LEU A 104 -11.75 2.18 -21.18
N TYR A 105 -11.22 2.50 -22.36
CA TYR A 105 -9.96 1.88 -22.78
C TYR A 105 -8.91 2.15 -21.71
N PRO A 106 -8.11 1.16 -21.31
CA PRO A 106 -7.19 1.32 -20.21
C PRO A 106 -6.00 2.15 -20.67
N PHE A 107 -6.15 3.48 -20.69
CA PHE A 107 -5.09 4.44 -20.95
C PHE A 107 -3.87 4.12 -20.07
N GLU A 108 -4.12 3.75 -18.81
CA GLU A 108 -3.09 3.32 -17.85
C GLU A 108 -2.30 2.11 -18.37
N LYS A 109 -2.96 1.13 -19.02
CA LYS A 109 -2.27 -0.01 -19.64
C LYS A 109 -1.55 0.37 -20.93
N THR A 110 -2.05 1.35 -21.69
CA THR A 110 -1.36 1.87 -22.88
C THR A 110 -0.05 2.51 -22.47
N VAL A 111 -0.09 3.52 -21.60
CA VAL A 111 1.11 4.27 -21.21
C VAL A 111 2.10 3.46 -20.37
N ALA A 112 1.67 2.34 -19.77
CA ALA A 112 2.56 1.40 -19.10
C ALA A 112 3.39 0.54 -20.06
N LYS A 113 3.07 0.50 -21.37
CA LYS A 113 3.87 -0.25 -22.34
C LYS A 113 5.22 0.45 -22.60
N PRO A 114 6.34 -0.28 -22.68
CA PRO A 114 7.63 0.32 -22.99
C PRO A 114 7.62 1.03 -24.36
N GLY A 115 8.16 2.25 -24.41
CA GLY A 115 8.41 2.97 -25.67
C GLY A 115 7.19 3.60 -26.35
N VAL A 116 6.05 3.71 -25.66
CA VAL A 116 4.87 4.42 -26.18
C VAL A 116 5.20 5.88 -26.43
N LYS A 117 4.95 6.33 -27.66
CA LYS A 117 5.15 7.72 -28.05
C LYS A 117 4.02 8.61 -27.55
N LEU A 118 4.31 9.88 -27.35
CA LEU A 118 3.33 10.88 -26.92
C LEU A 118 2.10 10.90 -27.84
N GLU A 119 2.29 10.80 -29.15
CA GLU A 119 1.20 10.79 -30.13
C GLU A 119 0.28 9.59 -29.91
N GLU A 120 0.85 8.38 -29.72
CA GLU A 120 0.06 7.17 -29.45
C GLU A 120 -0.75 7.29 -28.16
N ALA A 121 -0.16 7.87 -27.10
CA ALA A 121 -0.88 8.12 -25.86
C ALA A 121 -2.02 9.12 -26.05
N ILE A 122 -1.79 10.23 -26.76
CA ILE A 122 -2.81 11.25 -27.07
C ILE A 122 -3.98 10.64 -27.86
N GLU A 123 -3.71 9.77 -28.84
CA GLU A 123 -4.77 9.07 -29.58
C GLU A 123 -5.63 8.15 -28.71
N ASN A 124 -5.08 7.63 -27.61
CA ASN A 124 -5.78 6.73 -26.68
C ASN A 124 -6.56 7.48 -25.57
N ILE A 125 -6.58 8.81 -25.59
CA ILE A 125 -7.42 9.61 -24.69
C ILE A 125 -8.87 9.56 -25.17
N ASP A 126 -9.72 8.87 -24.43
CA ASP A 126 -11.15 8.72 -24.70
C ASP A 126 -11.92 9.97 -24.23
N ILE A 127 -12.61 10.62 -25.16
CA ILE A 127 -13.49 11.76 -24.87
C ILE A 127 -14.94 11.30 -24.69
N GLY A 128 -15.39 10.35 -25.51
CA GLY A 128 -16.78 9.92 -25.56
C GLY A 128 -17.18 9.10 -24.34
N GLY A 129 -16.34 8.15 -23.94
CA GLY A 129 -16.56 7.27 -22.79
C GLY A 129 -16.77 8.04 -21.49
N PRO A 130 -15.80 8.89 -21.05
CA PRO A 130 -15.95 9.68 -19.84
C PRO A 130 -17.14 10.65 -19.90
N SER A 131 -17.41 11.25 -21.07
CA SER A 131 -18.57 12.13 -21.25
C SER A 131 -19.89 11.41 -21.01
N MET A 132 -20.06 10.19 -21.56
CA MET A 132 -21.25 9.37 -21.33
C MET A 132 -21.37 8.91 -19.88
N LEU A 133 -20.27 8.45 -19.27
CA LEU A 133 -20.23 8.05 -17.86
C LEU A 133 -20.65 9.21 -16.94
N ARG A 134 -20.08 10.40 -17.13
CA ARG A 134 -20.42 11.60 -16.35
C ARG A 134 -21.86 12.02 -16.56
N SER A 135 -22.37 11.93 -17.80
CA SER A 135 -23.77 12.27 -18.12
C SER A 135 -24.75 11.35 -17.40
N ALA A 136 -24.53 10.04 -17.50
CA ALA A 136 -25.37 9.03 -16.85
C ALA A 136 -25.27 9.13 -15.31
N ALA A 137 -24.07 9.28 -14.76
CA ALA A 137 -23.85 9.43 -13.33
C ALA A 137 -24.48 10.71 -12.75
N LYS A 138 -24.40 11.83 -13.47
CA LYS A 138 -25.07 13.08 -13.09
C LYS A 138 -26.59 12.87 -12.97
N ASN A 139 -27.18 12.10 -13.90
CA ASN A 139 -28.60 11.79 -13.90
C ASN A 139 -28.93 10.40 -13.31
N HIS A 140 -28.17 9.94 -12.30
CA HIS A 140 -28.34 8.62 -11.71
C HIS A 140 -29.76 8.34 -11.16
N LYS A 141 -30.57 9.37 -10.88
CA LYS A 141 -31.99 9.22 -10.52
C LYS A 141 -32.80 8.51 -11.61
N SER A 142 -32.38 8.67 -12.86
CA SER A 142 -33.09 8.25 -14.06
C SER A 142 -32.28 7.28 -14.92
N VAL A 143 -30.97 7.20 -14.74
CA VAL A 143 -30.08 6.42 -15.61
C VAL A 143 -29.15 5.53 -14.78
N CYS A 144 -29.12 4.24 -15.10
CA CYS A 144 -28.16 3.29 -14.58
C CYS A 144 -26.83 3.41 -15.34
N VAL A 145 -25.72 3.67 -14.63
CA VAL A 145 -24.39 3.74 -15.24
C VAL A 145 -23.55 2.56 -14.78
N VAL A 146 -22.91 1.82 -15.69
CA VAL A 146 -22.08 0.67 -15.36
C VAL A 146 -20.74 0.83 -16.05
N CYS A 147 -19.66 0.95 -15.25
CA CYS A 147 -18.32 1.22 -15.78
C CYS A 147 -17.30 0.10 -15.59
N ASP A 148 -17.71 -1.01 -15.01
CA ASP A 148 -16.83 -2.11 -14.61
C ASP A 148 -17.57 -3.45 -14.75
N PRO A 149 -17.02 -4.44 -15.49
CA PRO A 149 -17.61 -5.77 -15.63
C PRO A 149 -17.92 -6.48 -14.30
N ALA A 150 -17.16 -6.20 -13.23
CA ALA A 150 -17.41 -6.79 -11.91
C ALA A 150 -18.79 -6.44 -11.33
N ASP A 151 -19.43 -5.39 -11.84
CA ASP A 151 -20.78 -4.99 -11.41
C ASP A 151 -21.91 -5.67 -12.18
N TYR A 152 -21.62 -6.43 -13.24
CA TYR A 152 -22.68 -7.04 -14.06
C TYR A 152 -23.55 -7.99 -13.24
N GLY A 153 -22.96 -8.83 -12.39
CA GLY A 153 -23.70 -9.75 -11.53
C GLY A 153 -24.73 -9.03 -10.64
N ARG A 154 -24.32 -8.00 -9.90
CA ARG A 154 -25.24 -7.23 -9.04
C ARG A 154 -26.32 -6.47 -9.83
N VAL A 155 -26.01 -5.99 -11.03
CA VAL A 155 -26.99 -5.32 -11.91
C VAL A 155 -28.02 -6.32 -12.41
N ILE A 156 -27.56 -7.49 -12.86
CA ILE A 156 -28.42 -8.60 -13.29
C ILE A 156 -29.35 -9.01 -12.15
N GLU A 157 -28.80 -9.30 -10.97
CA GLU A 157 -29.60 -9.70 -9.81
C GLU A 157 -30.67 -8.67 -9.44
N ASP A 158 -30.32 -7.38 -9.46
CA ASP A 158 -31.25 -6.30 -9.13
C ASP A 158 -32.35 -6.16 -10.20
N MET A 159 -32.01 -6.28 -11.49
CA MET A 159 -33.00 -6.34 -12.57
C MET A 159 -33.95 -7.52 -12.42
N GLU A 160 -33.42 -8.71 -12.12
CA GLU A 160 -34.24 -9.91 -11.99
C GLU A 160 -35.20 -9.84 -10.81
N LYS A 161 -34.72 -9.33 -9.67
CA LYS A 161 -35.54 -9.10 -8.47
C LYS A 161 -36.63 -8.05 -8.69
N ASN A 162 -36.38 -7.05 -9.55
CA ASN A 162 -37.24 -5.88 -9.73
C ASN A 162 -37.89 -5.80 -11.13
N ALA A 163 -38.14 -6.95 -11.76
CA ALA A 163 -38.83 -7.05 -13.06
C ALA A 163 -38.25 -6.12 -14.15
N GLY A 164 -36.92 -6.13 -14.31
CA GLY A 164 -36.16 -5.33 -15.28
C GLY A 164 -35.94 -3.88 -14.86
N SER A 165 -36.14 -3.54 -13.59
CA SER A 165 -35.86 -2.22 -13.02
C SER A 165 -34.61 -2.24 -12.14
N ILE A 166 -34.00 -1.07 -11.93
CA ILE A 166 -32.88 -0.91 -11.00
C ILE A 166 -33.32 -0.13 -9.75
N SER A 167 -32.90 -0.62 -8.59
CA SER A 167 -33.12 -0.03 -7.28
C SER A 167 -32.34 1.28 -7.09
N GLN A 168 -32.91 2.21 -6.34
CA GLN A 168 -32.28 3.52 -6.11
C GLN A 168 -30.94 3.43 -5.37
N PRO A 169 -30.76 2.55 -4.36
CA PRO A 169 -29.45 2.35 -3.74
C PRO A 169 -28.36 1.92 -4.75
N LEU A 170 -28.70 1.01 -5.68
CA LEU A 170 -27.75 0.56 -6.70
C LEU A 170 -27.40 1.67 -7.69
N LEU A 171 -28.40 2.45 -8.15
CA LEU A 171 -28.17 3.62 -9.03
C LEU A 171 -27.20 4.63 -8.40
N VAL A 172 -27.40 4.98 -7.14
CA VAL A 172 -26.54 5.93 -6.42
C VAL A 172 -25.12 5.36 -6.25
N GLY A 173 -25.00 4.09 -5.89
CA GLY A 173 -23.69 3.43 -5.73
C GLY A 173 -22.90 3.37 -7.04
N LEU A 174 -23.58 3.02 -8.13
CA LEU A 174 -23.01 2.99 -9.48
C LEU A 174 -22.61 4.39 -9.98
N GLY A 175 -23.45 5.40 -9.75
CA GLY A 175 -23.14 6.80 -10.09
C GLY A 175 -21.88 7.32 -9.38
N LYS A 176 -21.73 7.03 -8.08
CA LYS A 176 -20.51 7.34 -7.32
C LYS A 176 -19.28 6.64 -7.91
N LYS A 177 -19.40 5.35 -8.26
CA LYS A 177 -18.32 4.57 -8.86
C LYS A 177 -17.87 5.13 -10.22
N ALA A 178 -18.80 5.57 -11.06
CA ALA A 178 -18.49 6.17 -12.36
C ALA A 178 -17.69 7.49 -12.23
N PHE A 179 -18.03 8.35 -11.26
CA PHE A 179 -17.23 9.55 -10.97
C PHE A 179 -15.85 9.21 -10.39
N ALA A 180 -15.75 8.20 -9.51
CA ALA A 180 -14.45 7.73 -9.04
C ALA A 180 -13.56 7.22 -10.19
N ARG A 181 -14.14 6.45 -11.14
CA ARG A 181 -13.40 5.94 -12.31
C ARG A 181 -12.91 7.06 -13.22
N THR A 182 -13.75 8.05 -13.52
CA THR A 182 -13.35 9.18 -14.37
C THR A 182 -12.32 10.09 -13.70
N SER A 183 -12.42 10.29 -12.38
CA SER A 183 -11.37 10.99 -11.61
C SER A 183 -10.02 10.27 -11.69
N ALA A 184 -9.99 8.94 -11.58
CA ALA A 184 -8.76 8.16 -11.71
C ALA A 184 -8.20 8.20 -13.14
N TYR A 185 -9.07 8.15 -14.14
CA TYR A 185 -8.71 8.25 -15.55
C TYR A 185 -8.04 9.58 -15.90
N ASP A 186 -8.65 10.70 -15.49
CA ASP A 186 -8.09 12.04 -15.73
C ASP A 186 -6.78 12.26 -14.97
N ALA A 187 -6.65 11.70 -13.76
CA ALA A 187 -5.39 11.72 -13.00
C ALA A 187 -4.27 11.00 -13.75
N ALA A 188 -4.53 9.81 -14.31
CA ALA A 188 -3.56 9.07 -15.09
C ALA A 188 -3.11 9.82 -16.36
N ILE A 189 -4.02 10.52 -17.04
CA ILE A 189 -3.68 11.37 -18.19
C ILE A 189 -2.77 12.52 -17.78
N TYR A 190 -3.14 13.26 -16.72
CA TYR A 190 -2.34 14.36 -16.20
C TYR A 190 -0.92 13.92 -15.87
N GLU A 191 -0.81 12.82 -15.13
CA GLU A 191 0.45 12.22 -14.72
C GLU A 191 1.34 11.78 -15.88
N TYR A 192 0.75 11.25 -16.95
CA TYR A 192 1.52 10.89 -18.14
C TYR A 192 2.04 12.14 -18.85
N LEU A 193 1.17 13.14 -19.08
CA LEU A 193 1.53 14.36 -19.79
C LEU A 193 2.57 15.19 -19.04
N GLU A 194 2.49 15.24 -17.72
CA GLU A 194 3.49 15.88 -16.88
C GLU A 194 4.90 15.28 -17.10
N GLY A 195 4.99 13.95 -17.17
CA GLY A 195 6.24 13.25 -17.46
C GLY A 195 6.77 13.40 -18.90
N GLN A 196 6.02 14.04 -19.81
CA GLN A 196 6.38 14.23 -21.22
C GLN A 196 6.69 15.70 -21.57
N GLY A 197 6.45 16.65 -20.67
CA GLY A 197 6.72 18.07 -20.92
C GLY A 197 8.22 18.37 -21.00
N PRO A 198 8.65 19.41 -21.76
CA PRO A 198 9.99 19.94 -21.59
C PRO A 198 10.14 20.34 -20.12
N SER A 199 11.21 19.92 -19.46
CA SER A 199 11.53 20.30 -18.09
C SER A 199 11.75 21.82 -18.03
N VAL A 200 10.65 22.57 -17.91
CA VAL A 200 10.67 24.02 -17.69
C VAL A 200 10.98 24.25 -16.22
N LYS A 201 12.23 23.94 -15.86
CA LYS A 201 13.06 24.44 -14.76
C LYS A 201 14.27 23.50 -14.69
N GLY A 202 15.45 24.10 -14.71
CA GLY A 202 16.70 23.36 -14.73
C GLY A 202 16.86 22.47 -13.49
N GLN A 203 17.46 21.30 -13.72
CA GLN A 203 17.90 20.31 -12.72
C GLN A 203 16.79 19.47 -12.08
N GLY A 204 16.55 18.29 -12.66
CA GLY A 204 16.25 17.06 -11.91
C GLY A 204 15.25 17.12 -10.74
N GLU A 205 14.13 17.85 -10.85
CA GLU A 205 13.11 17.81 -9.81
C GLU A 205 12.39 16.44 -9.83
N GLU A 206 12.62 15.65 -8.78
CA GLU A 206 12.08 14.29 -8.62
C GLU A 206 10.58 14.26 -8.19
N TYR A 207 10.01 15.41 -7.83
CA TYR A 207 8.64 15.51 -7.29
C TYR A 207 7.78 16.45 -8.14
N PRO A 208 6.53 16.05 -8.48
CA PRO A 208 5.66 16.81 -9.37
C PRO A 208 4.99 18.00 -8.66
N ASP A 209 4.62 19.04 -9.43
CA ASP A 209 3.89 20.22 -8.93
C ASP A 209 2.53 19.87 -8.32
N LYS A 210 1.90 18.79 -8.81
CA LYS A 210 0.63 18.28 -8.31
C LYS A 210 0.67 16.76 -8.18
N ILE A 211 0.24 16.28 -7.02
CA ILE A 211 0.20 14.86 -6.70
C ILE A 211 -1.25 14.40 -6.61
N ASN A 212 -1.58 13.35 -7.37
CA ASN A 212 -2.86 12.65 -7.27
C ASN A 212 -2.62 11.32 -6.55
N LEU A 213 -3.25 11.14 -5.40
CA LEU A 213 -3.19 9.87 -4.66
C LEU A 213 -4.54 9.18 -4.74
N SER A 214 -4.54 7.93 -5.19
CA SER A 214 -5.75 7.11 -5.32
C SER A 214 -5.61 5.86 -4.47
N PHE A 215 -6.46 5.75 -3.45
CA PHE A 215 -6.50 4.58 -2.58
C PHE A 215 -7.89 3.95 -2.56
N LYS A 216 -7.93 2.63 -2.46
CA LYS A 216 -9.15 1.84 -2.29
C LYS A 216 -9.34 1.46 -0.84
N LYS A 217 -10.51 1.76 -0.27
CA LYS A 217 -10.83 1.34 1.10
C LYS A 217 -10.89 -0.19 1.17
N LEU A 218 -10.11 -0.78 2.08
CA LEU A 218 -10.17 -2.20 2.40
C LEU A 218 -11.20 -2.48 3.48
N GLN A 219 -11.19 -1.71 4.57
CA GLN A 219 -12.12 -1.89 5.69
C GLN A 219 -12.33 -0.60 6.48
N GLU A 220 -13.51 -0.46 7.09
CA GLU A 220 -13.71 0.46 8.22
C GLU A 220 -13.04 -0.14 9.46
N LEU A 221 -12.47 0.71 10.32
CA LEU A 221 -11.87 0.29 11.58
C LEU A 221 -12.77 0.72 12.74
N ARG A 222 -12.75 -0.07 13.82
CA ARG A 222 -13.55 0.21 15.02
C ARG A 222 -13.26 1.61 15.59
N TYR A 223 -12.00 2.02 15.57
CA TYR A 223 -11.50 3.35 15.93
C TYR A 223 -10.06 3.53 15.39
N GLY A 224 -9.51 4.74 15.51
CA GLY A 224 -8.13 5.09 15.15
C GLY A 224 -7.12 4.62 16.20
N GLU A 225 -6.12 5.44 16.53
CA GLU A 225 -5.20 5.13 17.63
C GLU A 225 -5.92 5.07 18.98
N ASN A 226 -6.95 5.93 19.15
CA ASN A 226 -7.74 6.05 20.37
C ASN A 226 -9.24 5.83 20.11
N PRO A 227 -10.02 5.29 21.08
CA PRO A 227 -11.42 4.93 20.90
C PRO A 227 -12.37 6.03 20.38
N HIS A 228 -12.06 7.30 20.62
CA HIS A 228 -12.88 8.43 20.19
C HIS A 228 -12.62 8.87 18.73
N GLN A 229 -11.56 8.37 18.10
CA GLN A 229 -11.18 8.67 16.72
C GLN A 229 -11.78 7.62 15.79
N LYS A 230 -12.47 8.03 14.71
CA LYS A 230 -12.91 7.10 13.66
C LYS A 230 -11.78 6.84 12.67
N ALA A 231 -11.70 5.64 12.10
CA ALA A 231 -10.66 5.31 11.15
C ALA A 231 -11.11 4.27 10.11
N ALA A 232 -10.37 4.19 9.02
CA ALA A 232 -10.52 3.19 7.97
C ALA A 232 -9.13 2.87 7.37
N PHE A 233 -8.98 1.66 6.83
CA PHE A 233 -7.75 1.23 6.18
C PHE A 233 -7.91 1.23 4.66
N TYR A 234 -6.96 1.82 3.97
CA TYR A 234 -6.96 1.97 2.52
C TYR A 234 -5.69 1.33 1.91
N LYS A 235 -5.84 0.77 0.72
CA LYS A 235 -4.77 0.18 -0.08
C LYS A 235 -4.45 1.06 -1.27
N ASP A 236 -3.16 1.25 -1.52
CA ASP A 236 -2.67 1.72 -2.82
C ASP A 236 -2.67 0.53 -3.79
N GLU A 237 -3.48 0.61 -4.85
CA GLU A 237 -3.58 -0.48 -5.83
C GLU A 237 -2.40 -0.48 -6.82
N SER A 238 -1.54 0.54 -6.81
CA SER A 238 -0.30 0.59 -7.61
C SER A 238 0.87 -0.17 -7.00
N ILE A 239 0.78 -0.52 -5.71
CA ILE A 239 1.84 -1.21 -4.97
C ILE A 239 1.60 -2.72 -4.95
N ASP A 240 2.46 -3.45 -5.66
CA ASP A 240 2.47 -4.91 -5.77
C ASP A 240 3.72 -5.50 -5.12
N GLU A 241 3.86 -5.27 -3.81
CA GLU A 241 4.89 -5.89 -2.96
C GLU A 241 4.26 -6.54 -1.71
N PRO A 242 4.97 -7.46 -1.03
CA PRO A 242 4.51 -8.04 0.24
C PRO A 242 4.25 -6.92 1.27
N SER A 243 3.01 -6.68 1.64
CA SER A 243 2.64 -5.59 2.56
C SER A 243 1.43 -5.98 3.41
N VAL A 244 1.19 -5.24 4.50
CA VAL A 244 -0.02 -5.45 5.32
C VAL A 244 -1.29 -5.23 4.49
N ALA A 245 -1.28 -4.27 3.56
CA ALA A 245 -2.40 -4.03 2.64
C ALA A 245 -2.64 -5.17 1.64
N ASN A 246 -1.62 -5.99 1.37
CA ASN A 246 -1.67 -7.17 0.49
C ASN A 246 -1.76 -8.48 1.27
N SER A 247 -1.99 -8.41 2.59
CA SER A 247 -2.07 -9.58 3.47
C SER A 247 -3.48 -10.17 3.57
N VAL A 248 -3.57 -11.39 4.07
CA VAL A 248 -4.83 -12.10 4.36
C VAL A 248 -4.87 -12.45 5.84
N GLN A 249 -5.97 -12.12 6.51
CA GLN A 249 -6.20 -12.56 7.88
C GLN A 249 -6.78 -13.98 7.90
N LEU A 250 -6.06 -14.94 8.47
CA LEU A 250 -6.44 -16.34 8.55
C LEU A 250 -7.24 -16.70 9.81
N HIS A 251 -7.09 -15.92 10.88
CA HIS A 251 -7.73 -16.16 12.18
C HIS A 251 -7.80 -14.88 13.04
N GLY A 252 -8.62 -14.93 14.08
CA GLY A 252 -8.67 -13.92 15.14
C GLY A 252 -9.70 -12.81 14.93
N LYS A 253 -9.69 -11.82 15.82
CA LYS A 253 -10.56 -10.64 15.78
C LYS A 253 -10.15 -9.69 14.66
N GLU A 254 -11.06 -8.80 14.24
CA GLU A 254 -10.72 -7.69 13.34
C GLU A 254 -9.46 -6.92 13.81
N LEU A 255 -8.66 -6.48 12.84
CA LEU A 255 -7.48 -5.65 13.07
C LEU A 255 -7.87 -4.24 13.52
N SER A 256 -7.21 -3.74 14.56
CA SER A 256 -7.27 -2.33 14.96
C SER A 256 -6.29 -1.47 14.15
N PHE A 257 -6.43 -0.14 14.25
CA PHE A 257 -5.46 0.81 13.68
C PHE A 257 -4.03 0.52 14.18
N ASN A 258 -3.86 0.34 15.49
CA ASN A 258 -2.56 0.06 16.10
C ASN A 258 -2.00 -1.29 15.67
N ASN A 259 -2.87 -2.30 15.43
CA ASN A 259 -2.40 -3.58 14.90
C ASN A 259 -1.80 -3.41 13.50
N ILE A 260 -2.43 -2.62 12.63
CA ILE A 260 -1.97 -2.42 11.25
C ILE A 260 -0.60 -1.73 11.21
N ILE A 261 -0.40 -0.67 12.01
CA ILE A 261 0.90 0.04 12.05
C ILE A 261 2.02 -0.84 12.63
N ASP A 262 1.72 -1.64 13.66
CA ASP A 262 2.71 -2.52 14.31
C ASP A 262 3.02 -3.75 13.44
N LEU A 263 2.02 -4.31 12.74
CA LEU A 263 2.22 -5.34 11.71
C LEU A 263 3.11 -4.83 10.58
N ASN A 264 2.93 -3.58 10.17
CA ASN A 264 3.76 -2.96 9.14
C ASN A 264 5.20 -2.82 9.62
N ALA A 265 5.43 -2.30 10.83
CA ALA A 265 6.76 -2.22 11.42
C ALA A 265 7.43 -3.61 11.55
N ALA A 266 6.66 -4.63 11.96
CA ALA A 266 7.17 -6.00 12.08
C ALA A 266 7.61 -6.56 10.72
N LEU A 267 6.77 -6.36 9.70
CA LEU A 267 7.03 -6.84 8.34
C LEU A 267 8.25 -6.14 7.72
N GLU A 268 8.34 -4.82 7.81
CA GLU A 268 9.45 -4.04 7.23
C GLU A 268 10.80 -4.39 7.87
N ILE A 269 10.84 -4.72 9.17
CA ILE A 269 12.09 -5.17 9.81
C ILE A 269 12.51 -6.55 9.31
N VAL A 270 11.61 -7.54 9.29
CA VAL A 270 12.00 -8.91 8.91
C VAL A 270 12.32 -9.03 7.41
N LYS A 271 11.84 -8.11 6.58
CA LYS A 271 12.23 -7.97 5.17
C LYS A 271 13.72 -7.65 4.98
N GLU A 272 14.40 -7.04 5.95
CA GLU A 272 15.80 -6.63 5.80
C GLU A 272 16.80 -7.80 5.80
N PHE A 273 16.36 -8.99 6.22
CA PHE A 273 17.21 -10.13 6.53
C PHE A 273 16.98 -11.32 5.59
N ASP A 274 18.08 -11.87 5.09
CA ASP A 274 18.10 -13.10 4.29
C ASP A 274 17.94 -14.34 5.18
N GLU A 275 18.52 -14.37 6.37
CA GLU A 275 18.43 -15.48 7.31
C GLU A 275 17.04 -15.57 7.96
N PRO A 276 16.62 -16.73 8.49
CA PRO A 276 15.43 -16.82 9.34
C PRO A 276 15.43 -15.76 10.44
N ALA A 277 14.44 -14.88 10.41
CA ALA A 277 14.37 -13.69 11.23
C ALA A 277 13.03 -13.60 11.97
N SER A 278 13.09 -13.14 13.22
CA SER A 278 11.91 -12.79 14.00
C SER A 278 12.10 -11.42 14.65
N THR A 279 11.01 -10.66 14.70
CA THR A 279 10.96 -9.37 15.41
C THR A 279 9.69 -9.30 16.24
N ILE A 280 9.78 -8.68 17.40
CA ILE A 280 8.67 -8.48 18.33
C ILE A 280 8.47 -6.97 18.49
N ILE A 281 7.32 -6.48 18.08
CA ILE A 281 6.99 -5.05 18.00
C ILE A 281 5.96 -4.66 19.05
N LYS A 282 6.19 -3.50 19.64
CA LYS A 282 5.22 -2.80 20.46
C LYS A 282 5.30 -1.31 20.18
N HIS A 283 4.19 -0.73 19.73
CA HIS A 283 4.07 0.72 19.48
C HIS A 283 5.14 1.18 18.48
N THR A 284 5.22 0.48 17.35
CA THR A 284 6.10 0.70 16.20
C THR A 284 7.59 0.51 16.45
N ASN A 285 8.00 0.08 17.65
CA ASN A 285 9.40 -0.16 18.01
C ASN A 285 9.65 -1.65 18.31
N PRO A 286 10.82 -2.20 17.94
CA PRO A 286 11.18 -3.56 18.30
C PRO A 286 11.52 -3.66 19.79
N CYS A 287 10.77 -4.48 20.53
CA CYS A 287 11.15 -5.00 21.84
C CYS A 287 12.38 -5.91 21.71
N GLY A 288 12.45 -6.66 20.60
CA GLY A 288 13.59 -7.48 20.25
C GLY A 288 13.53 -7.97 18.80
N THR A 289 14.69 -8.18 18.21
CA THR A 289 14.88 -8.69 16.86
C THR A 289 16.05 -9.64 16.85
N ALA A 290 15.95 -10.73 16.10
CA ALA A 290 17.06 -11.65 15.91
C ALA A 290 16.97 -12.39 14.57
N THR A 291 18.13 -12.84 14.09
CA THR A 291 18.25 -13.88 13.06
C THR A 291 18.99 -15.09 13.59
N ALA A 292 18.67 -16.27 13.07
CA ALA A 292 19.30 -17.52 13.45
C ALA A 292 19.20 -18.58 12.34
N LYS A 293 19.75 -19.77 12.58
CA LYS A 293 19.63 -20.92 11.64
C LYS A 293 18.20 -21.45 11.53
N THR A 294 17.39 -21.32 12.59
CA THR A 294 15.99 -21.74 12.62
C THR A 294 15.11 -20.60 13.11
N LEU A 295 13.86 -20.57 12.64
CA LEU A 295 12.92 -19.51 13.00
C LEU A 295 12.56 -19.57 14.49
N THR A 296 12.46 -20.78 15.07
CA THR A 296 12.29 -21.01 16.52
C THR A 296 13.39 -20.37 17.33
N LYS A 297 14.66 -20.52 16.93
CA LYS A 297 15.78 -19.92 17.64
C LYS A 297 15.77 -18.39 17.52
N ALA A 298 15.49 -17.87 16.33
CA ALA A 298 15.36 -16.43 16.11
C ALA A 298 14.24 -15.84 16.99
N TYR A 299 13.11 -16.53 17.09
CA TYR A 299 12.00 -16.12 17.96
C TYR A 299 12.41 -16.04 19.43
N ILE A 300 13.02 -17.10 19.96
CA ILE A 300 13.46 -17.13 21.37
C ILE A 300 14.48 -16.03 21.64
N ASP A 301 15.46 -15.83 20.76
CA ASP A 301 16.47 -14.78 20.92
C ASP A 301 15.86 -13.37 20.86
N ALA A 302 14.87 -13.13 20.01
CA ALA A 302 14.13 -11.87 19.97
C ALA A 302 13.29 -11.67 21.25
N LEU A 303 12.62 -12.72 21.73
CA LEU A 303 11.82 -12.71 22.95
C LEU A 303 12.68 -12.44 24.19
N ASP A 304 13.86 -13.05 24.26
CA ASP A 304 14.80 -12.88 25.38
C ASP A 304 15.36 -11.46 25.47
N CYS A 305 15.31 -10.65 24.40
CA CYS A 305 15.72 -9.25 24.44
C CYS A 305 15.00 -8.48 25.56
N ASP A 306 13.66 -8.53 25.57
CA ASP A 306 12.82 -7.91 26.59
C ASP A 306 11.47 -8.64 26.72
N ARG A 307 11.46 -9.73 27.51
CA ARG A 307 10.25 -10.53 27.75
C ARG A 307 9.11 -9.74 28.40
N LEU A 308 9.44 -8.74 29.21
CA LEU A 308 8.43 -7.92 29.87
C LEU A 308 7.67 -7.07 28.84
N SER A 309 8.39 -6.41 27.94
CA SER A 309 7.75 -5.60 26.89
C SER A 309 7.07 -6.47 25.84
N ALA A 310 7.56 -7.70 25.59
CA ALA A 310 6.99 -8.63 24.62
C ALA A 310 5.52 -9.03 24.91
N PHE A 311 5.04 -8.90 26.15
CA PHE A 311 3.64 -9.17 26.49
C PHE A 311 2.68 -8.26 25.69
N GLY A 312 1.77 -8.89 24.93
CA GLY A 312 0.80 -8.19 24.06
C GLY A 312 1.41 -7.53 22.85
N SER A 313 2.57 -8.02 22.39
CA SER A 313 3.25 -7.51 21.20
C SER A 313 2.72 -8.16 19.92
N ILE A 314 3.19 -7.63 18.80
CA ILE A 314 3.02 -8.20 17.47
C ILE A 314 4.33 -8.86 17.05
N VAL A 315 4.25 -10.05 16.46
CA VAL A 315 5.43 -10.81 16.05
C VAL A 315 5.49 -10.93 14.53
N GLY A 316 6.64 -10.60 13.94
CA GLY A 316 6.92 -10.78 12.52
C GLY A 316 7.89 -11.91 12.26
N PHE A 317 7.71 -12.60 11.13
CA PHE A 317 8.59 -13.66 10.63
C PHE A 317 8.81 -13.53 9.13
N ASN A 318 10.04 -13.78 8.65
CA ASN A 318 10.35 -13.81 7.21
C ASN A 318 10.34 -15.22 6.59
N ARG A 319 9.91 -16.24 7.34
CA ARG A 319 9.81 -17.64 6.90
C ARG A 319 8.50 -18.27 7.37
N PRO A 320 8.04 -19.35 6.72
CA PRO A 320 6.83 -20.06 7.12
C PRO A 320 6.87 -20.48 8.59
N VAL A 321 5.74 -20.40 9.27
CA VAL A 321 5.60 -20.85 10.66
C VAL A 321 5.28 -22.35 10.66
N ASP A 322 6.21 -23.14 11.18
CA ASP A 322 6.07 -24.57 11.40
C ASP A 322 5.49 -24.92 12.78
N MET A 323 5.26 -26.21 13.01
CA MET A 323 4.68 -26.70 14.26
C MET A 323 5.60 -26.46 15.47
N GLU A 324 6.92 -26.57 15.31
CA GLU A 324 7.88 -26.38 16.40
C GLU A 324 7.83 -24.94 16.92
N LEU A 325 7.87 -23.98 16.01
CA LEU A 325 7.73 -22.56 16.33
C LEU A 325 6.36 -22.27 16.95
N ALA A 326 5.27 -22.80 16.38
CA ALA A 326 3.93 -22.60 16.93
C ALA A 326 3.82 -23.07 18.39
N GLN A 327 4.33 -24.27 18.70
CA GLN A 327 4.36 -24.80 20.06
C GLN A 327 5.23 -23.94 20.99
N THR A 328 6.39 -23.48 20.50
CA THR A 328 7.30 -22.61 21.25
C THR A 328 6.61 -21.29 21.62
N ILE A 329 5.91 -20.66 20.67
CA ILE A 329 5.16 -19.43 20.92
C ILE A 329 4.09 -19.66 21.99
N LEU A 330 3.31 -20.73 21.88
CA LEU A 330 2.24 -21.05 22.83
C LEU A 330 2.77 -21.33 24.24
N LYS A 331 3.98 -21.86 24.35
CA LYS A 331 4.64 -22.19 25.62
C LYS A 331 5.34 -20.99 26.25
N GLU A 332 6.09 -20.23 25.45
CA GLU A 332 7.01 -19.20 25.94
C GLU A 332 6.38 -17.82 26.04
N SER A 333 5.16 -17.64 25.52
CA SER A 333 4.50 -16.32 25.46
C SER A 333 3.08 -16.36 25.98
N ASP A 334 2.86 -15.62 27.07
CA ASP A 334 1.55 -15.51 27.72
C ASP A 334 0.51 -14.88 26.80
N PHE A 335 0.90 -13.82 26.10
CA PHE A 335 0.03 -13.06 25.22
C PHE A 335 0.78 -12.47 24.01
N VAL A 336 0.34 -12.86 22.81
CA VAL A 336 0.70 -12.27 21.52
C VAL A 336 -0.59 -11.76 20.89
N GLU A 337 -0.59 -10.53 20.38
CA GLU A 337 -1.80 -9.94 19.82
C GLU A 337 -1.99 -10.29 18.33
N CYS A 338 -0.92 -10.15 17.54
CA CYS A 338 -0.90 -10.48 16.12
C CYS A 338 0.41 -11.19 15.74
N MET A 339 0.35 -12.04 14.73
CA MET A 339 1.51 -12.61 14.07
C MET A 339 1.40 -12.38 12.56
N ILE A 340 2.52 -12.04 11.91
CA ILE A 340 2.62 -11.93 10.46
C ILE A 340 3.77 -12.79 9.92
N ALA A 341 3.46 -13.60 8.91
CA ALA A 341 4.40 -14.54 8.30
C ALA A 341 4.05 -14.78 6.82
N PRO A 342 4.99 -15.32 6.01
CA PRO A 342 4.70 -15.65 4.61
C PRO A 342 3.65 -16.74 4.44
N SER A 343 3.61 -17.70 5.36
CA SER A 343 2.62 -18.77 5.43
C SER A 343 2.69 -19.48 6.78
N TYR A 344 1.71 -20.35 7.03
CA TYR A 344 1.64 -21.21 8.20
C TYR A 344 1.42 -22.64 7.73
N GLU A 345 2.19 -23.59 8.27
CA GLU A 345 1.87 -25.00 8.06
C GLU A 345 0.49 -25.33 8.64
N SER A 346 -0.26 -26.24 8.03
CA SER A 346 -1.65 -26.49 8.41
C SER A 346 -1.78 -26.93 9.88
N ASN A 347 -0.89 -27.80 10.36
CA ASN A 347 -0.84 -28.23 11.76
C ASN A 347 -0.46 -27.07 12.72
N ALA A 348 0.48 -26.22 12.34
CA ALA A 348 0.91 -25.05 13.10
C ALA A 348 -0.23 -24.02 13.22
N LEU A 349 -0.93 -23.77 12.12
CA LEU A 349 -2.10 -22.88 12.07
C LEU A 349 -3.20 -23.35 13.03
N GLU A 350 -3.55 -24.63 12.99
CA GLU A 350 -4.56 -25.20 13.90
C GLU A 350 -4.13 -25.15 15.37
N ALA A 351 -2.85 -25.38 15.67
CA ALA A 351 -2.33 -25.24 17.03
C ALA A 351 -2.46 -23.81 17.56
N LEU A 352 -2.12 -22.80 16.74
CA LEU A 352 -2.22 -21.39 17.11
C LEU A 352 -3.66 -20.91 17.27
N LYS A 353 -4.60 -21.45 16.48
CA LYS A 353 -6.04 -21.10 16.53
C LYS A 353 -6.71 -21.37 17.87
N VAL A 354 -6.12 -22.21 18.72
CA VAL A 354 -6.56 -22.42 20.11
C VAL A 354 -6.65 -21.08 20.88
N LYS A 355 -5.77 -20.12 20.56
CA LYS A 355 -5.87 -18.75 21.06
C LYS A 355 -6.91 -17.98 20.22
N LYS A 356 -8.18 -17.99 20.66
CA LYS A 356 -9.33 -17.40 19.94
C LYS A 356 -9.14 -15.95 19.46
N ASN A 357 -8.37 -15.14 20.17
CA ASN A 357 -8.18 -13.71 19.87
C ASN A 357 -6.91 -13.40 19.07
N LEU A 358 -6.01 -14.37 18.91
CA LEU A 358 -4.74 -14.19 18.20
C LEU A 358 -5.01 -13.96 16.71
N ARG A 359 -4.53 -12.84 16.16
CA ARG A 359 -4.62 -12.58 14.72
C ARG A 359 -3.44 -13.22 14.01
N LEU A 360 -3.74 -14.07 13.03
CA LEU A 360 -2.74 -14.73 12.19
C LEU A 360 -2.84 -14.15 10.79
N ILE A 361 -1.78 -13.49 10.33
CA ILE A 361 -1.73 -12.70 9.11
C ILE A 361 -0.75 -13.35 8.14
N GLU A 362 -1.24 -13.73 6.96
CA GLU A 362 -0.44 -14.31 5.88
C GLU A 362 -0.09 -13.22 4.86
N VAL A 363 1.19 -13.12 4.50
CA VAL A 363 1.67 -12.21 3.45
C VAL A 363 2.49 -12.98 2.40
N LYS A 364 1.89 -13.25 1.24
CA LYS A 364 2.53 -14.07 0.21
C LYS A 364 3.74 -13.39 -0.42
N ASN A 365 4.61 -14.19 -1.05
CA ASN A 365 5.79 -13.75 -1.82
C ASN A 365 6.80 -12.90 -1.03
N LEU A 366 6.86 -13.08 0.30
CA LEU A 366 7.86 -12.43 1.13
C LEU A 366 9.24 -13.00 0.83
N ALA A 367 10.09 -12.19 0.21
CA ALA A 367 11.52 -12.42 0.06
C ALA A 367 12.29 -11.25 0.68
N SER A 368 13.52 -11.51 1.11
CA SER A 368 14.40 -10.50 1.71
C SER A 368 14.67 -9.38 0.71
N ARG A 369 14.53 -8.14 1.19
CA ARG A 369 14.74 -6.90 0.42
C ARG A 369 14.04 -6.91 -0.94
N ASN A 370 12.93 -7.62 -1.02
CA ASN A 370 12.04 -7.61 -2.17
C ASN A 370 11.20 -6.32 -2.14
N PHE A 371 11.90 -5.20 -2.22
CA PHE A 371 11.34 -3.90 -2.58
C PHE A 371 11.14 -3.95 -4.08
N SER A 372 9.97 -3.59 -4.60
CA SER A 372 9.75 -3.74 -6.04
C SER A 372 10.76 -2.88 -6.82
N ASP A 373 11.60 -3.49 -7.67
CA ASP A 373 12.50 -2.77 -8.59
C ASP A 373 11.75 -1.82 -9.52
N LYS A 374 10.45 -2.08 -9.69
CA LYS A 374 9.47 -1.09 -10.13
C LYS A 374 9.17 -0.17 -8.97
N ALA A 375 10.13 0.66 -8.57
CA ALA A 375 9.86 1.80 -7.71
C ALA A 375 8.83 2.66 -8.45
N SER A 376 7.55 2.36 -8.22
CA SER A 376 6.47 3.21 -8.62
C SER A 376 6.87 4.57 -8.09
N LYS A 377 6.71 5.63 -8.88
CA LYS A 377 6.84 7.02 -8.41
C LYS A 377 6.05 7.28 -7.11
N TYR A 378 5.14 6.37 -6.74
CA TYR A 378 4.31 6.35 -5.54
C TYR A 378 4.80 5.50 -4.38
N ASP A 379 5.88 4.72 -4.53
CA ASP A 379 6.51 4.02 -3.40
C ASP A 379 7.35 5.01 -2.55
N LYS A 380 6.64 5.92 -1.88
CA LYS A 380 7.19 7.05 -1.11
C LYS A 380 6.73 6.97 0.33
N ASP A 381 7.57 7.45 1.25
CA ASP A 381 7.19 7.67 2.64
C ASP A 381 6.47 9.02 2.78
N MET A 382 5.24 8.97 3.27
CA MET A 382 4.29 10.09 3.27
C MET A 382 3.89 10.43 4.70
N LYS A 383 4.08 11.70 5.09
CA LYS A 383 3.73 12.19 6.44
C LYS A 383 2.76 13.35 6.37
N LYS A 384 1.59 13.16 6.99
CA LYS A 384 0.60 14.21 7.10
C LYS A 384 1.02 15.24 8.15
N VAL A 385 0.88 16.51 7.78
CA VAL A 385 0.89 17.65 8.71
C VAL A 385 -0.44 18.38 8.59
N VAL A 386 -0.80 19.20 9.58
CA VAL A 386 -2.04 19.97 9.52
C VAL A 386 -2.00 20.89 8.30
N GLY A 387 -2.93 20.69 7.36
CA GLY A 387 -3.01 21.45 6.11
C GLY A 387 -2.04 21.02 5.00
N GLY A 388 -1.20 20.00 5.21
CA GLY A 388 -0.16 19.61 4.26
C GLY A 388 0.15 18.12 4.17
N LEU A 389 1.16 17.80 3.35
CA LEU A 389 1.72 16.46 3.14
C LEU A 389 3.21 16.59 2.82
N LEU A 390 4.06 15.89 3.59
CA LEU A 390 5.48 15.72 3.30
C LEU A 390 5.67 14.37 2.60
N ILE A 391 6.52 14.33 1.58
CA ILE A 391 6.79 13.12 0.78
C ILE A 391 8.30 13.01 0.61
N GLN A 392 8.83 11.82 0.82
CA GLN A 392 10.24 11.48 0.66
C GLN A 392 10.38 10.05 0.14
N ASP A 393 11.58 9.65 -0.26
CA ASP A 393 11.85 8.24 -0.55
C ASP A 393 11.75 7.38 0.71
N ARG A 394 11.40 6.10 0.52
CA ARG A 394 11.56 5.10 1.58
C ARG A 394 13.04 4.94 1.88
N ASP A 395 13.37 4.84 3.17
CA ASP A 395 14.72 4.46 3.58
C ASP A 395 14.94 2.98 3.28
N ILE A 396 15.49 2.68 2.11
CA ILE A 396 15.87 1.33 1.65
C ILE A 396 17.39 1.16 1.57
N ALA A 397 18.15 2.13 2.09
CA ALA A 397 19.60 2.10 2.04
C ALA A 397 20.14 0.87 2.80
N HIS A 398 21.14 0.22 2.22
CA HIS A 398 21.77 -0.98 2.75
C HIS A 398 23.29 -0.79 2.84
N VAL A 399 23.80 -0.71 4.07
CA VAL A 399 25.24 -0.57 4.37
C VAL A 399 25.88 -1.96 4.45
N LYS A 400 26.93 -2.16 3.66
CA LYS A 400 27.76 -3.37 3.65
C LYS A 400 29.06 -3.14 4.42
N GLU A 401 29.75 -4.23 4.73
CA GLU A 401 31.07 -4.18 5.38
C GLU A 401 32.09 -3.33 4.61
N SER A 402 32.05 -3.38 3.27
CA SER A 402 32.93 -2.58 2.40
C SER A 402 32.74 -1.07 2.53
N ASP A 403 31.58 -0.64 3.03
CA ASP A 403 31.22 0.77 3.14
C ASP A 403 31.69 1.35 4.48
N LEU A 404 32.12 0.49 5.42
CA LEU A 404 32.50 0.87 6.76
C LEU A 404 33.93 1.39 6.82
N LYS A 405 34.11 2.53 7.49
CA LYS A 405 35.42 3.08 7.81
C LYS A 405 35.74 2.85 9.29
N VAL A 406 36.76 2.06 9.60
CA VAL A 406 37.30 1.99 10.97
C VAL A 406 38.00 3.30 11.30
N VAL A 407 37.58 3.97 12.37
CA VAL A 407 38.08 5.31 12.76
C VAL A 407 38.91 5.33 14.05
N THR A 408 38.81 4.28 14.87
CA THR A 408 39.60 4.09 16.09
C THR A 408 40.89 3.29 15.84
N LYS A 409 41.80 3.30 16.81
CA LYS A 409 43.03 2.47 16.81
C LYS A 409 42.74 0.98 16.87
N ILE A 410 41.76 0.58 17.67
CA ILE A 410 41.31 -0.81 17.77
C ILE A 410 40.33 -1.10 16.63
N ARG A 411 40.53 -2.23 15.96
CA ARG A 411 39.63 -2.74 14.92
C ARG A 411 38.61 -3.70 15.53
N PRO A 412 37.34 -3.68 15.08
CA PRO A 412 36.37 -4.68 15.51
C PRO A 412 36.80 -6.08 15.02
N THR A 413 36.51 -7.12 15.80
CA THR A 413 36.63 -8.51 15.31
C THR A 413 35.56 -8.80 14.26
N LYS A 414 35.67 -9.94 13.54
CA LYS A 414 34.66 -10.31 12.54
C LYS A 414 33.28 -10.51 13.17
N GLU A 415 33.22 -11.10 14.35
CA GLU A 415 31.98 -11.31 15.11
C GLU A 415 31.37 -9.98 15.55
N GLN A 416 32.20 -9.04 16.02
CA GLN A 416 31.74 -7.70 16.37
C GLN A 416 31.23 -6.96 15.13
N LEU A 417 31.92 -7.07 14.00
CA LEU A 417 31.51 -6.42 12.74
C LEU A 417 30.17 -6.93 12.23
N ASN A 418 29.95 -8.24 12.27
CA ASN A 418 28.65 -8.85 11.94
C ASN A 418 27.55 -8.36 12.90
N SER A 419 27.86 -8.26 14.19
CA SER A 419 26.92 -7.74 15.21
C SER A 419 26.59 -6.27 14.99
N LEU A 420 27.59 -5.45 14.63
CA LEU A 420 27.39 -4.04 14.30
C LEU A 420 26.48 -3.86 13.09
N LEU A 421 26.72 -4.60 12.00
CA LEU A 421 25.88 -4.56 10.79
C LEU A 421 24.44 -5.02 11.09
N PHE A 422 24.27 -6.09 11.88
CA PHE A 422 22.94 -6.50 12.33
C PHE A 422 22.24 -5.40 13.15
N GLY A 423 22.93 -4.86 14.16
CA GLY A 423 22.39 -3.78 15.00
C GLY A 423 22.07 -2.51 14.20
N TRP A 424 22.85 -2.21 13.17
CA TRP A 424 22.64 -1.08 12.26
C TRP A 424 21.34 -1.20 11.47
N VAL A 425 21.09 -2.38 10.91
CA VAL A 425 19.83 -2.69 10.21
C VAL A 425 18.64 -2.55 11.15
N VAL A 426 18.74 -3.03 12.40
CA VAL A 426 17.65 -2.86 13.37
C VAL A 426 17.45 -1.39 13.76
N ALA A 427 18.54 -0.64 13.99
CA ALA A 427 18.48 0.76 14.41
C ALA A 427 17.74 1.65 13.41
N LYS A 428 17.83 1.35 12.11
CA LYS A 428 17.07 2.00 11.02
C LYS A 428 15.55 2.02 11.24
N HIS A 429 15.03 1.03 11.96
CA HIS A 429 13.59 0.86 12.19
C HIS A 429 13.13 1.32 13.57
N VAL A 430 14.03 1.79 14.43
CA VAL A 430 13.73 2.30 15.77
C VAL A 430 13.50 3.81 15.72
N LYS A 431 12.52 4.32 16.47
CA LYS A 431 12.26 5.76 16.54
C LYS A 431 13.45 6.52 17.13
N SER A 432 13.76 7.68 16.56
CA SER A 432 14.95 8.46 16.89
C SER A 432 14.80 9.31 18.17
N ASN A 433 15.88 9.59 18.90
CA ASN A 433 17.23 9.02 18.73
C ASN A 433 17.25 7.55 19.17
N ALA A 434 17.80 6.68 18.32
CA ALA A 434 17.85 5.26 18.57
C ALA A 434 19.25 4.75 18.90
N VAL A 435 19.32 3.88 19.92
CA VAL A 435 20.51 3.08 20.25
C VAL A 435 20.10 1.63 20.39
N VAL A 436 20.79 0.74 19.66
CA VAL A 436 20.55 -0.71 19.68
C VAL A 436 21.81 -1.41 20.16
N LEU A 437 21.70 -2.15 21.25
CA LEU A 437 22.74 -3.08 21.71
C LEU A 437 22.49 -4.47 21.12
N SER A 438 23.52 -5.09 20.58
CA SER A 438 23.43 -6.43 19.98
C SER A 438 24.61 -7.33 20.37
N GLN A 439 24.35 -8.64 20.37
CA GLN A 439 25.37 -9.67 20.55
C GLN A 439 25.21 -10.74 19.46
N GLY A 440 26.10 -10.73 18.48
CA GLY A 440 25.93 -11.54 17.27
C GLY A 440 24.72 -11.02 16.48
N THR A 441 23.79 -11.89 16.12
CA THR A 441 22.61 -11.54 15.31
C THR A 441 21.33 -11.40 16.12
N LYS A 442 21.43 -10.90 17.36
CA LYS A 442 20.27 -10.60 18.22
C LYS A 442 20.45 -9.32 18.98
N THR A 443 19.34 -8.60 19.17
CA THR A 443 19.28 -7.46 20.06
C THR A 443 19.30 -7.92 21.52
N VAL A 444 19.98 -7.17 22.38
CA VAL A 444 19.95 -7.39 23.83
C VAL A 444 19.37 -6.20 24.58
N GLY A 445 19.34 -5.01 23.98
CA GLY A 445 18.69 -3.83 24.54
C GLY A 445 18.43 -2.77 23.49
N VAL A 446 17.31 -2.07 23.59
CA VAL A 446 16.88 -1.05 22.63
C VAL A 446 16.47 0.21 23.39
N GLY A 447 17.13 1.32 23.09
CA GLY A 447 16.78 2.66 23.56
C GLY A 447 16.13 3.46 22.43
N ALA A 448 14.79 3.54 22.46
CA ALA A 448 13.99 4.12 21.39
C ALA A 448 13.42 5.51 21.76
N GLY A 449 13.36 6.40 20.78
CA GLY A 449 12.52 7.60 20.80
C GLY A 449 12.95 8.71 21.77
N GLN A 450 14.24 8.82 22.10
CA GLN A 450 14.70 9.83 23.07
C GLN A 450 15.20 11.11 22.40
N MET A 451 14.92 12.25 23.04
CA MET A 451 15.42 13.56 22.62
C MET A 451 16.94 13.67 22.76
N SER A 452 17.52 12.95 23.73
CA SER A 452 18.96 12.91 23.98
C SER A 452 19.54 11.54 23.67
N ARG A 453 20.63 11.50 22.90
CA ARG A 453 21.26 10.23 22.49
C ARG A 453 21.87 9.46 23.66
N VAL A 454 22.41 10.16 24.67
CA VAL A 454 22.95 9.51 25.88
C VAL A 454 21.86 8.82 26.70
N ASP A 455 20.62 9.33 26.67
CA ASP A 455 19.48 8.67 27.30
C ASP A 455 19.11 7.38 26.56
N SER A 456 19.17 7.37 25.22
CA SER A 456 19.00 6.13 24.45
C SER A 456 20.06 5.09 24.82
N VAL A 457 21.33 5.48 25.01
CA VAL A 457 22.39 4.57 25.47
C VAL A 457 22.06 4.00 26.85
N ARG A 458 21.68 4.87 27.79
CA ARG A 458 21.34 4.46 29.17
C ARG A 458 20.16 3.48 29.19
N ILE A 459 19.07 3.80 28.50
CA ILE A 459 17.89 2.94 28.43
C ILE A 459 18.23 1.59 27.78
N ALA A 460 18.98 1.59 26.68
CA ALA A 460 19.39 0.35 26.02
C ALA A 460 20.23 -0.53 26.96
N ALA A 461 21.16 0.06 27.71
CA ALA A 461 21.97 -0.64 28.69
C ALA A 461 21.14 -1.18 29.87
N GLU A 462 20.23 -0.38 30.42
CA GLU A 462 19.31 -0.79 31.49
C GLU A 462 18.41 -1.95 31.06
N LYS A 463 17.91 -1.93 29.82
CA LYS A 463 17.15 -3.05 29.24
C LYS A 463 17.99 -4.31 29.03
N ALA A 464 19.25 -4.14 28.63
CA ALA A 464 20.15 -5.26 28.39
C ALA A 464 20.64 -5.94 29.68
N LEU A 465 20.72 -5.21 30.80
CA LEU A 465 21.28 -5.71 32.06
C LEU A 465 22.68 -6.29 31.82
N GLU A 466 22.98 -7.46 32.40
CA GLU A 466 24.28 -8.15 32.23
C GLU A 466 24.62 -8.50 30.78
N ARG A 467 23.61 -8.58 29.89
CA ARG A 467 23.83 -8.88 28.46
C ARG A 467 24.44 -7.69 27.70
N ALA A 468 24.49 -6.50 28.30
CA ALA A 468 25.19 -5.36 27.73
C ALA A 468 26.71 -5.60 27.65
N LYS A 469 27.26 -6.39 28.59
CA LYS A 469 28.70 -6.64 28.67
C LYS A 469 29.16 -7.43 27.45
N GLY A 470 30.15 -6.90 26.72
CA GLY A 470 30.65 -7.51 25.49
C GLY A 470 29.80 -7.25 24.26
N SER A 471 28.69 -6.51 24.38
CA SER A 471 27.82 -6.18 23.24
C SER A 471 28.46 -5.16 22.30
N THR A 472 27.84 -5.03 21.13
CA THR A 472 28.10 -3.94 20.18
C THR A 472 26.93 -2.96 20.19
N LEU A 473 27.18 -1.72 19.80
CA LEU A 473 26.20 -0.64 19.82
C LEU A 473 26.04 -0.04 18.43
N ALA A 474 24.81 0.04 17.93
CA ALA A 474 24.45 0.81 16.76
C ALA A 474 23.70 2.08 17.15
N SER A 475 24.06 3.20 16.53
CA SER A 475 23.46 4.51 16.80
C SER A 475 22.96 5.13 15.49
N ASP A 476 21.66 5.39 15.37
CA ASP A 476 21.01 5.83 14.12
C ASP A 476 21.58 7.14 13.53
N ALA A 477 22.19 7.98 14.38
CA ALA A 477 22.93 9.17 14.01
C ALA A 477 24.23 9.30 14.84
N PHE A 478 25.02 10.33 14.53
CA PHE A 478 26.30 10.53 15.20
C PHE A 478 26.16 10.87 16.69
N PHE A 479 27.19 10.55 17.49
CA PHE A 479 27.31 11.03 18.86
C PHE A 479 27.73 12.50 18.88
N PRO A 480 26.95 13.41 19.51
CA PRO A 480 27.28 14.83 19.53
C PRO A 480 28.41 15.16 20.52
N LYS A 481 28.64 14.29 21.52
CA LYS A 481 29.60 14.44 22.61
C LYS A 481 30.10 13.07 23.06
N GLU A 482 31.16 13.08 23.85
CA GLU A 482 31.85 11.90 24.41
C GLU A 482 31.04 11.16 25.49
N ASP A 483 30.05 11.80 26.11
CA ASP A 483 29.20 11.24 27.17
C ASP A 483 28.49 9.94 26.76
N GLY A 484 28.00 9.86 25.52
CA GLY A 484 27.40 8.64 24.98
C GLY A 484 28.39 7.47 24.92
N ILE A 485 29.66 7.75 24.62
CA ILE A 485 30.73 6.74 24.57
C ILE A 485 31.10 6.29 25.98
N GLU A 486 31.18 7.21 26.93
CA GLU A 486 31.41 6.88 28.34
C GLU A 486 30.30 6.00 28.92
N GLN A 487 29.04 6.30 28.61
CA GLN A 487 27.92 5.45 29.04
C GLN A 487 27.94 4.07 28.37
N ALA A 488 28.27 4.00 27.08
CA ALA A 488 28.44 2.72 26.39
C ALA A 488 29.56 1.87 27.04
N ALA A 489 30.68 2.50 27.40
CA ALA A 489 31.79 1.85 28.09
C ALA A 489 31.39 1.32 29.48
N LYS A 490 30.63 2.11 30.26
CA LYS A 490 30.10 1.68 31.56
C LYS A 490 29.21 0.44 31.45
N ALA A 491 28.44 0.33 30.36
CA ALA A 491 27.63 -0.84 30.05
C ALA A 491 28.45 -2.05 29.54
N GLY A 492 29.74 -1.86 29.25
CA GLY A 492 30.63 -2.91 28.78
C GLY A 492 30.60 -3.14 27.26
N VAL A 493 30.11 -2.17 26.47
CA VAL A 493 30.15 -2.21 25.00
C VAL A 493 31.58 -2.28 24.51
N LYS A 494 31.82 -3.07 23.44
CA LYS A 494 33.15 -3.29 22.86
C LYS A 494 33.35 -2.69 21.47
N ALA A 495 32.27 -2.47 20.74
CA ALA A 495 32.35 -1.83 19.43
C ALA A 495 31.11 -0.96 19.15
N ILE A 496 31.28 0.10 18.37
CA ILE A 496 30.24 1.08 18.03
C ILE A 496 30.18 1.29 16.50
N ILE A 497 28.96 1.37 15.96
CA ILE A 497 28.68 1.79 14.58
C ILE A 497 27.78 3.04 14.60
N GLN A 498 28.19 4.06 13.86
CA GLN A 498 27.46 5.33 13.72
C GLN A 498 27.75 5.95 12.34
N PRO A 499 27.03 6.99 11.89
CA PRO A 499 27.33 7.64 10.60
C PRO A 499 28.67 8.38 10.57
N GLY A 500 29.05 9.03 11.67
CA GLY A 500 30.04 10.11 11.66
C GLY A 500 29.47 11.42 11.09
N GLY A 501 30.34 12.39 10.84
CA GLY A 501 29.99 13.70 10.30
C GLY A 501 29.76 14.80 11.35
N SER A 502 30.08 14.56 12.61
CA SER A 502 30.07 15.60 13.65
C SER A 502 31.32 16.45 13.56
N ILE A 503 31.19 17.76 13.80
CA ILE A 503 32.35 18.64 14.04
C ILE A 503 33.21 18.17 15.24
N ARG A 504 32.65 17.32 16.10
CA ARG A 504 33.27 16.76 17.30
C ARG A 504 33.64 15.28 17.17
N ASP A 505 33.66 14.72 15.96
CA ASP A 505 34.02 13.31 15.76
C ASP A 505 35.39 12.98 16.38
N ASN A 506 36.36 13.89 16.31
CA ASN A 506 37.68 13.69 16.91
C ASN A 506 37.63 13.49 18.45
N GLU A 507 36.76 14.21 19.15
CA GLU A 507 36.58 14.06 20.62
C GLU A 507 35.97 12.68 20.93
N VAL A 508 34.94 12.29 20.17
CA VAL A 508 34.23 11.01 20.31
C VAL A 508 35.14 9.82 20.00
N ILE A 509 35.95 9.91 18.93
CA ILE A 509 36.93 8.89 18.54
C ILE A 509 38.03 8.79 19.60
N ALA A 510 38.56 9.92 20.09
CA ALA A 510 39.57 9.92 21.14
C ALA A 510 39.06 9.28 22.44
N MET A 511 37.80 9.52 22.81
CA MET A 511 37.17 8.87 23.96
C MET A 511 37.02 7.36 23.74
N ALA A 512 36.59 6.92 22.56
CA ALA A 512 36.48 5.50 22.23
C ALA A 512 37.85 4.80 22.30
N ASP A 513 38.90 5.42 21.74
CA ASP A 513 40.28 4.94 21.85
C ASP A 513 40.75 4.83 23.30
N LYS A 514 40.48 5.86 24.12
CA LYS A 514 40.83 5.89 25.55
C LYS A 514 40.15 4.74 26.32
N LEU A 515 38.92 4.40 25.96
CA LEU A 515 38.11 3.37 26.63
C LEU A 515 38.26 1.98 25.99
N GLY A 516 39.08 1.85 24.94
CA GLY A 516 39.33 0.58 24.27
C GLY A 516 38.13 0.05 23.49
N ILE A 517 37.31 0.95 22.93
CA ILE A 517 36.12 0.62 22.13
C ILE A 517 36.45 0.81 20.65
N ALA A 518 36.21 -0.23 19.85
CA ALA A 518 36.31 -0.11 18.39
C ALA A 518 35.15 0.72 17.82
N MET A 519 35.40 1.54 16.80
CA MET A 519 34.36 2.35 16.18
C MET A 519 34.49 2.34 14.65
N VAL A 520 33.33 2.19 13.99
CA VAL A 520 33.20 2.27 12.53
C VAL A 520 32.18 3.33 12.13
N PHE A 521 32.49 4.04 11.05
CA PHE A 521 31.60 5.03 10.42
C PHE A 521 30.94 4.46 9.17
N THR A 522 29.65 4.72 9.00
CA THR A 522 28.87 4.31 7.82
C THR A 522 28.72 5.41 6.77
N GLY A 523 28.81 6.69 7.16
CA GLY A 523 28.45 7.82 6.31
C GLY A 523 26.95 7.97 6.01
N VAL A 524 26.10 7.11 6.57
CA VAL A 524 24.65 7.07 6.33
C VAL A 524 23.92 7.25 7.66
N ARG A 525 22.86 8.07 7.69
CA ARG A 525 22.03 8.32 8.88
C ARG A 525 20.61 7.81 8.64
N HIS A 526 20.03 7.13 9.63
CA HIS A 526 18.69 6.54 9.55
C HIS A 526 17.73 7.13 10.59
N PHE A 527 17.43 8.44 10.50
CA PHE A 527 16.44 9.03 11.40
C PHE A 527 15.02 8.57 11.06
N LYS A 528 14.25 8.21 12.09
CA LYS A 528 12.86 7.79 11.99
C LYS A 528 12.02 8.48 13.06
N HIS A 529 11.05 9.27 12.63
CA HIS A 529 10.06 9.91 13.51
C HIS A 529 8.70 9.23 13.36
#